data_AF-A0A9Q3JYC3-F1
#
_entry.id   AF-A0A9Q3JYC3-F1
#
_cell.length_a   1.000
_cell.length_b   1.000
_cell.length_c   1.000
_cell.angle_alpha   90.00
_cell.angle_beta   90.00
_cell.angle_gamma   90.00
#
_symmetry.space_group_name_H-M   'P 1'
#
loop_
_entity.id
_entity.type
_entity.pdbx_description
1 polymer ?
#
loop_
_entity_poly.entity_id
_entity_poly.type
_entity_poly.pdbx_seq_one_letter_code
_entity_poly.pdbx_strand_id
1 'polypeptide(L)'
;MAYTPSPSQCFHCLKTGHQAFQCKENPTCSKCGGTHSPQDCKDLSYTLSIRRCVQCVNQDKSNNQPVNLYDEKYRHSDLSQKMPNPSEINPKSDTTN
;
A
#
# COMPACT_ATOMS: atom_id res chain seq x y z
N MET A 1 25.25 -8.02 -12.03
CA MET A 1 23.88 -7.61 -11.65
C MET A 1 24.01 -6.46 -10.67
N ALA A 2 23.62 -5.23 -11.05
CA ALA A 2 23.65 -4.09 -10.15
C ALA A 2 22.38 -4.12 -9.29
N TYR A 3 22.54 -4.16 -7.96
CA TYR A 3 21.42 -4.04 -7.03
C TYR A 3 20.96 -2.59 -7.01
N THR A 4 19.82 -2.30 -7.62
CA THR A 4 19.13 -1.01 -7.46
C THR A 4 18.31 -1.07 -6.17
N PRO A 5 18.66 -0.31 -5.12
CA PRO A 5 17.85 -0.26 -3.92
C PRO A 5 16.45 0.27 -4.27
N SER A 6 15.43 -0.42 -3.77
CA SER A 6 14.05 0.03 -3.90
C SER A 6 13.90 1.45 -3.34
N PRO A 7 13.11 2.33 -3.98
CA PRO A 7 12.89 3.67 -3.48
C PRO A 7 12.33 3.61 -2.06
N SER A 8 12.95 4.34 -1.15
CA SER A 8 12.53 4.40 0.25
C SER A 8 11.16 5.07 0.36
N GLN A 9 10.23 4.37 1.01
CA GLN A 9 8.91 4.88 1.33
C GLN A 9 8.94 5.59 2.68
N CYS A 10 8.27 6.73 2.78
CA CYS A 10 8.09 7.44 4.03
C CYS A 10 7.16 6.63 4.95
N PHE A 11 7.67 6.18 6.10
CA PHE A 11 6.85 5.46 7.09
C PHE A 11 5.79 6.33 7.79
N HIS A 12 5.82 7.65 7.57
CA HIS A 12 4.83 8.57 8.14
C HIS A 12 3.62 8.73 7.22
N CYS A 13 3.81 9.05 5.93
CA CYS A 13 2.71 9.32 4.99
C CYS A 13 2.56 8.29 3.86
N LEU A 14 3.41 7.25 3.86
CA LEU A 14 3.42 6.16 2.87
C LEU A 14 3.78 6.60 1.44
N LYS A 15 4.19 7.85 1.20
CA LYS A 15 4.67 8.32 -0.10
C LYS A 15 6.17 8.08 -0.28
N THR A 16 6.64 7.93 -1.51
CA THR A 16 8.07 7.87 -1.86
C THR A 16 8.64 9.27 -2.09
N GLY A 17 9.97 9.41 -1.98
CA GLY A 17 10.68 10.65 -2.33
C GLY A 17 11.10 11.53 -1.15
N HIS A 18 10.82 11.11 0.08
CA HIS A 18 11.33 11.74 1.30
C HIS A 18 11.39 10.73 2.45
N GLN A 19 12.16 11.05 3.48
CA GLN A 19 12.27 10.24 4.70
C GLN A 19 11.25 10.70 5.76
N ALA A 20 10.91 9.82 6.70
CA ALA A 20 9.89 10.09 7.72
C ALA A 20 10.18 11.34 8.56
N PHE A 21 11.45 11.63 8.87
CA PHE A 21 11.82 12.84 9.63
C PHE A 21 11.67 14.15 8.85
N GLN A 22 11.58 14.08 7.51
CA GLN A 22 11.36 15.24 6.64
C GLN A 22 9.90 15.37 6.21
N CYS A 23 9.03 14.46 6.68
CA CYS A 23 7.63 14.43 6.32
C CYS A 23 6.88 15.59 6.96
N LYS A 24 6.17 16.39 6.14
CA LYS A 24 5.27 17.46 6.58
C LYS A 24 3.79 17.10 6.45
N GLU A 25 3.52 15.89 5.97
CA GLU A 25 2.17 15.36 5.74
C GLU A 25 1.65 14.68 7.02
N ASN A 26 0.32 14.52 7.09
CA ASN A 26 -0.32 13.82 8.20
C ASN A 26 0.09 12.33 8.24
N PRO A 27 0.18 11.73 9.43
CA PRO A 27 0.48 10.31 9.56
C PRO A 27 -0.62 9.49 8.90
N THR A 28 -0.22 8.52 8.09
CA THR A 28 -1.12 7.58 7.41
C THR A 28 -0.86 6.18 7.94
N CYS A 29 -1.92 5.54 8.42
CA CYS A 29 -1.83 4.22 9.00
C CYS A 29 -1.59 3.16 7.91
N SER A 30 -0.45 2.46 7.98
CA SER A 30 -0.12 1.34 7.07
C SER A 30 -1.02 0.12 7.18
N LYS A 31 -1.93 0.08 8.18
CA LYS A 31 -2.90 -1.01 8.35
C LYS A 31 -4.23 -0.72 7.66
N CYS A 32 -4.73 0.52 7.74
CA CYS A 32 -6.08 0.85 7.28
C CYS A 32 -6.19 2.10 6.39
N GLY A 33 -5.15 2.93 6.34
CA GLY A 33 -5.13 4.19 5.58
C GLY A 33 -5.71 5.40 6.26
N GLY A 34 -6.08 5.31 7.55
CA GLY A 34 -6.56 6.44 8.32
C GLY A 34 -5.46 7.39 8.79
N THR A 35 -5.85 8.57 9.27
CA THR A 35 -4.95 9.62 9.78
C THR A 35 -4.53 9.35 11.22
N HIS A 36 -3.83 8.25 11.46
CA HIS A 36 -3.32 7.86 12.78
C HIS A 36 -2.09 6.95 12.64
N SER A 37 -1.35 6.78 13.72
CA SER A 37 -0.21 5.85 13.77
C SER A 37 -0.68 4.39 13.71
N PRO A 38 0.07 3.47 13.07
CA PRO A 38 -0.30 2.04 13.01
C PRO A 38 -0.46 1.37 14.38
N GLN A 39 0.14 1.94 15.42
CA GLN A 39 0.08 1.46 16.81
C GLN A 39 -1.29 1.74 17.43
N ASP A 40 -1.92 2.88 17.10
CA ASP A 40 -3.23 3.31 17.59
C ASP A 40 -4.39 2.81 16.70
N CYS A 41 -4.10 1.97 15.72
CA CYS A 41 -5.09 1.49 14.77
C CYS A 41 -6.07 0.52 15.43
N LYS A 42 -7.34 0.93 15.51
CA LYS A 42 -8.46 0.11 16.03
C LYS A 42 -9.16 -0.73 14.95
N ASP A 43 -8.67 -0.68 13.72
CA ASP A 43 -9.26 -1.40 12.60
C ASP A 43 -8.83 -2.88 12.63
N LEU A 44 -9.79 -3.76 12.95
CA LEU A 44 -9.59 -5.20 13.02
C LEU A 44 -9.46 -5.88 11.64
N SER A 45 -9.71 -5.17 10.53
CA SER A 45 -9.51 -5.77 9.20
C SER A 45 -8.06 -6.21 8.96
N TYR A 46 -7.08 -5.60 9.65
CA TYR A 46 -5.69 -6.06 9.65
C TYR A 46 -5.50 -7.41 10.36
N THR A 47 -6.31 -7.73 11.38
CA THR A 47 -6.18 -9.00 12.13
C THR A 47 -6.64 -10.20 11.31
N LEU A 48 -7.40 -9.99 10.24
CA LEU A 48 -7.82 -11.04 9.30
C LEU A 48 -6.68 -11.46 8.34
N SER A 49 -5.45 -11.00 8.54
CA SER A 49 -4.26 -11.29 7.70
C SER A 49 -4.41 -10.87 6.23
N ILE A 50 -5.40 -10.05 5.91
CA ILE A 50 -5.57 -9.48 4.57
C ILE A 50 -4.68 -8.24 4.47
N ARG A 51 -3.45 -8.45 3.99
CA ARG A 51 -2.56 -7.36 3.58
C ARG A 51 -3.12 -6.73 2.29
N ARG A 52 -3.33 -5.41 2.33
CA ARG A 52 -3.88 -4.61 1.24
C ARG A 52 -3.07 -3.33 1.08
N CYS A 53 -2.90 -2.87 -0.15
CA CYS A 53 -2.23 -1.61 -0.46
C CYS A 53 -3.12 -0.45 -0.01
N VAL A 54 -2.67 0.23 1.05
CA VAL A 54 -3.39 1.35 1.65
C VAL A 54 -3.49 2.52 0.66
N GLN A 55 -2.46 2.70 -0.17
CA GLN A 55 -2.42 3.78 -1.15
C GLN A 55 -3.49 3.63 -2.23
N CYS A 56 -3.67 2.41 -2.75
CA CYS A 56 -4.71 2.13 -3.76
C CYS A 56 -6.11 2.23 -3.15
N VAL A 57 -6.30 1.73 -1.93
CA VAL A 57 -7.56 1.87 -1.19
C VAL A 57 -7.93 3.35 -1.00
N ASN A 58 -6.96 4.19 -0.60
CA ASN A 58 -7.20 5.62 -0.38
C ASN A 58 -7.40 6.38 -1.69
N GLN A 59 -6.72 5.97 -2.78
CA GLN A 59 -6.95 6.53 -4.11
C GLN A 59 -8.38 6.29 -4.60
N ASP A 60 -8.87 5.06 -4.49
CA ASP A 60 -10.24 4.73 -4.89
C ASP A 60 -11.27 5.44 -4.02
N LYS A 61 -11.04 5.54 -2.70
CA LYS A 61 -11.86 6.37 -1.81
C LYS A 61 -11.89 7.83 -2.26
N SER A 62 -10.75 8.40 -2.62
CA SER A 62 -10.65 9.78 -3.12
C SER A 62 -11.34 9.97 -4.47
N ASN A 63 -11.42 8.92 -5.29
CA ASN A 63 -12.12 8.89 -6.58
C ASN A 63 -13.61 8.56 -6.45
N ASN A 64 -14.18 8.54 -5.23
CA ASN A 64 -15.55 8.10 -4.94
C ASN A 64 -15.90 6.71 -5.52
N GLN A 65 -14.89 5.84 -5.68
CA GLN A 65 -15.12 4.47 -6.11
C GLN A 65 -15.52 3.60 -4.92
N PRO A 66 -16.42 2.61 -5.12
CA PRO A 66 -16.73 1.64 -4.09
C PRO A 66 -15.48 0.81 -3.77
N VAL A 67 -15.04 0.89 -2.52
CA VAL A 67 -13.85 0.16 -2.05
C VAL A 67 -14.29 -1.12 -1.35
N ASN A 68 -13.93 -2.25 -1.94
CA ASN A 68 -14.04 -3.56 -1.32
C ASN A 68 -12.67 -4.00 -0.80
N LEU A 69 -12.49 -4.05 0.52
CA LEU A 69 -11.20 -4.39 1.15
C LEU A 69 -10.73 -5.83 0.88
N TYR A 70 -11.59 -6.69 0.34
CA TYR A 70 -11.29 -8.07 -0.05
C TYR A 70 -10.87 -8.19 -1.53
N ASP A 71 -10.92 -7.10 -2.29
CA ASP A 71 -10.61 -7.10 -3.70
C ASP A 71 -9.11 -7.40 -3.94
N GLU A 72 -8.84 -8.33 -4.84
CA GLU A 72 -7.48 -8.77 -5.16
C GLU A 72 -6.65 -7.65 -5.78
N LYS A 73 -7.29 -6.63 -6.38
CA LYS A 73 -6.59 -5.44 -6.90
C LYS A 73 -5.80 -4.69 -5.84
N TYR A 74 -6.11 -4.89 -4.55
CA TYR A 74 -5.37 -4.30 -3.44
C TYR A 74 -4.35 -5.25 -2.80
N ARG A 75 -4.31 -6.54 -3.15
CA ARG A 75 -3.45 -7.55 -2.50
C ARG A 75 -2.03 -7.54 -3.06
N HIS A 76 -1.38 -6.39 -2.96
CA HIS A 76 0.02 -6.21 -3.32
C HIS A 76 0.74 -5.34 -2.28
N SER A 77 2.07 -5.40 -2.27
CA SER A 77 2.89 -4.55 -1.41
C SER A 77 2.66 -3.07 -1.76
N ASP A 78 2.72 -2.19 -0.75
CA ASP A 78 2.61 -0.73 -0.92
C ASP A 78 3.72 -0.16 -1.83
N LEU A 79 4.82 -0.90 -1.99
CA LEU A 79 5.95 -0.59 -2.88
C LEU A 79 5.71 -0.96 -4.35
N SER A 80 4.65 -1.72 -4.66
CA SER A 80 4.31 -2.07 -6.03
C SER A 80 3.60 -0.88 -6.68
N GLN A 81 4.35 -0.05 -7.41
CA GLN A 81 3.86 1.18 -8.05
C GLN A 81 2.86 0.95 -9.20
N LYS A 82 2.59 -0.30 -9.56
CA LYS A 82 1.54 -0.65 -10.53
C LYS A 82 0.32 -1.18 -9.78
N MET A 83 -0.79 -0.44 -9.86
CA MET A 83 -2.09 -1.11 -9.85
C MET A 83 -2.05 -2.16 -10.95
N PRO A 84 -2.35 -3.44 -10.70
CA PRO A 84 -2.54 -4.37 -11.79
C PRO A 84 -3.71 -3.85 -12.61
N ASN A 85 -3.43 -3.40 -13.83
CA ASN A 85 -4.48 -3.18 -14.82
C ASN A 85 -5.22 -4.53 -14.95
N PRO A 86 -6.57 -4.60 -14.99
CA PRO A 86 -7.31 -5.85 -15.21
C PRO A 86 -6.85 -6.65 -16.45
N SER A 87 -6.03 -6.08 -17.33
CA SER A 87 -5.37 -6.76 -18.45
C SER A 87 -4.12 -7.60 -18.08
N GLU A 88 -3.56 -7.50 -16.85
CA GLU A 88 -2.37 -8.25 -16.40
C GLU A 88 -2.69 -9.41 -15.45
N ILE A 89 -3.96 -9.86 -15.39
CA ILE A 89 -4.32 -11.14 -14.74
C ILE A 89 -3.87 -12.29 -15.65
N ASN A 90 -2.57 -12.56 -15.67
CA ASN A 90 -2.03 -13.85 -16.06
C ASN A 90 -0.92 -14.21 -15.07
N PRO A 91 -1.08 -15.29 -14.29
CA PRO A 91 -0.11 -15.68 -13.28
C PRO A 91 1.16 -16.15 -13.98
N LYS A 92 2.22 -15.34 -13.91
CA LYS A 92 3.58 -15.84 -14.09
C LYS A 92 4.29 -15.71 -12.77
N SER A 93 4.17 -16.78 -12.00
CA SER A 93 5.12 -17.20 -10.99
C SER A 93 6.55 -16.99 -11.50
N ASP A 94 7.23 -15.97 -11.01
CA ASP A 94 8.68 -15.86 -11.16
C ASP A 94 9.33 -16.65 -10.03
N THR A 95 9.36 -17.96 -10.24
CA THR A 95 10.36 -18.84 -9.62
C THR A 95 11.65 -18.57 -10.37
N THR A 96 12.60 -17.90 -9.71
CA THR A 96 13.99 -17.90 -10.18
C THR A 96 14.88 -18.52 -9.10
N ASN A 97 15.14 -19.81 -9.33
CA ASN A 97 16.33 -20.63 -9.04
C ASN A 97 16.95 -20.57 -7.64
#